data_AF-A0A7R9Y9P2-F1
#
_entry.id   AF-A0A7R9Y9P2-F1
#
_cell.length_a   1.000
_cell.length_b   1.000
_cell.length_c   1.000
_cell.angle_alpha   90.00
_cell.angle_beta   90.00
_cell.angle_gamma   90.00
#
_symmetry.space_group_name_H-M   'P 1'
#
loop_
_entity.id
_entity.type
_entity.pdbx_description
1 polymer ?
#
loop_
_entity_poly.entity_id
_entity_poly.type
_entity_poly.pdbx_seq_one_letter_code
_entity_poly.pdbx_strand_id
1 'polypeptide(L)'
;GSAYIYRSEDGGNRWPFETKLVAPDAAPGDLFGYAVAIDGNVALVGAPRDDSDSGSGFDHGSAYVYRTEDSGVTWDFQAKLLAPDLMPVDRFGTSVDINGNFAVLGAYLDDDQGGESGSAYVYRTGDGGAGWSFQAKL
;
A
#
# COMPACT_ATOMS: atom_id res chain seq x y z
N GLY A 1 -2.84 -9.89 7.75
CA GLY A 1 -3.91 -9.01 8.27
C GLY A 1 -4.98 -8.85 7.20
N SER A 2 -5.78 -7.79 7.25
CA SER A 2 -6.81 -7.48 6.24
C SER A 2 -7.17 -6.00 6.30
N ALA A 3 -7.67 -5.45 5.19
CA ALA A 3 -8.31 -4.14 5.16
C ALA A 3 -9.79 -4.31 4.78
N TYR A 4 -10.65 -3.38 5.20
CA TYR A 4 -12.09 -3.45 5.00
C TYR A 4 -12.58 -2.15 4.37
N ILE A 5 -13.37 -2.27 3.30
CA ILE A 5 -14.03 -1.13 2.66
C ILE A 5 -15.45 -1.02 3.19
N TYR A 6 -15.80 0.19 3.59
CA TYR A 6 -17.16 0.60 3.92
C TYR A 6 -17.51 1.79 3.05
N ARG A 7 -18.74 1.84 2.55
CA ARG A 7 -19.24 2.96 1.75
C ARG A 7 -20.43 3.57 2.44
N SER A 8 -20.49 4.89 2.47
CA SER A 8 -21.68 5.54 2.99
C SER A 8 -22.79 5.61 1.95
N GLU A 9 -24.00 5.21 2.34
CA GLU A 9 -25.21 5.30 1.51
C GLU A 9 -25.98 6.62 1.69
N ASP A 10 -25.64 7.42 2.72
CA ASP A 10 -26.50 8.51 3.20
C ASP A 10 -25.71 9.70 3.76
N GLY A 11 -24.55 9.98 3.16
CA GLY A 11 -23.75 11.16 3.52
C GLY A 11 -23.03 11.03 4.86
N GLY A 12 -22.78 9.81 5.32
CA GLY A 12 -21.94 9.48 6.48
C GLY A 12 -22.68 8.90 7.68
N ASN A 13 -24.00 8.71 7.62
CA ASN A 13 -24.78 8.21 8.76
C ASN A 13 -24.78 6.68 8.88
N ARG A 14 -24.74 5.98 7.74
CA ARG A 14 -24.64 4.53 7.63
C ARG A 14 -23.44 4.19 6.75
N TRP A 15 -22.69 3.19 7.20
CA TRP A 15 -21.49 2.66 6.56
C TRP A 15 -21.62 1.14 6.45
N PRO A 16 -22.47 0.63 5.54
CA PRO A 16 -22.48 -0.79 5.23
C PRO A 16 -21.09 -1.28 4.82
N PHE A 17 -20.82 -2.51 5.20
CA PHE A 17 -19.65 -3.25 4.75
C PHE A 17 -19.79 -3.59 3.26
N GLU A 18 -18.76 -3.29 2.48
CA GLU A 18 -18.71 -3.62 1.06
C GLU A 18 -17.86 -4.87 0.82
N THR A 19 -16.57 -4.78 1.16
CA THR A 19 -15.62 -5.86 0.88
C THR A 19 -14.43 -5.89 1.83
N LYS A 20 -13.79 -7.05 1.88
CA LYS A 20 -12.56 -7.30 2.61
C LYS A 20 -11.42 -7.48 1.61
N LEU A 21 -10.41 -6.63 1.72
CA LEU A 21 -9.19 -6.71 0.93
C LEU A 21 -8.16 -7.59 1.65
N VAL A 22 -7.49 -8.44 0.88
CA VAL A 22 -6.40 -9.32 1.34
C VAL A 22 -5.30 -9.34 0.29
N ALA A 23 -4.03 -9.32 0.74
CA ALA A 23 -2.88 -9.50 -0.13
C ALA A 23 -2.98 -10.84 -0.89
N PRO A 24 -2.77 -10.88 -2.23
CA PRO A 24 -2.79 -12.12 -3.00
C PRO A 24 -1.73 -13.15 -2.57
N ASP A 25 -0.64 -12.68 -1.98
CA ASP A 25 0.54 -13.42 -1.53
C ASP A 25 0.65 -13.45 0.00
N ALA A 26 -0.45 -13.20 0.72
CA ALA A 26 -0.46 -13.08 2.17
C ALA A 26 0.24 -14.24 2.90
N ALA A 27 1.18 -13.90 3.77
CA ALA A 27 1.88 -14.81 4.66
C ALA A 27 1.68 -14.43 6.16
N PRO A 28 1.96 -15.37 7.08
CA PRO A 28 1.89 -15.10 8.51
C PRO A 28 2.95 -14.09 8.93
N GLY A 29 2.54 -12.90 9.35
CA GLY A 29 3.44 -11.90 9.92
C GLY A 29 3.52 -10.60 9.14
N ASP A 30 3.09 -10.57 7.88
CA ASP A 30 3.28 -9.44 6.94
C ASP A 30 2.63 -8.11 7.38
N LEU A 31 1.69 -8.21 8.33
CA LEU A 31 0.89 -7.10 8.83
C LEU A 31 0.11 -6.33 7.73
N PHE A 32 -0.31 -7.00 6.64
CA PHE A 32 -1.22 -6.38 5.67
C PHE A 32 -2.41 -5.70 6.34
N GLY A 33 -2.70 -4.46 5.94
CA GLY A 33 -3.71 -3.60 6.57
C GLY A 33 -3.17 -2.72 7.69
N TYR A 34 -1.84 -2.65 7.87
CA TYR A 34 -1.21 -1.83 8.90
C TYR A 34 -1.47 -0.33 8.69
N ALA A 35 -1.40 0.11 7.42
CA ALA A 35 -1.75 1.46 7.00
C ALA A 35 -2.68 1.37 5.78
N VAL A 36 -3.63 2.30 5.67
CA VAL A 36 -4.59 2.35 4.56
C VAL A 36 -4.79 3.80 4.12
N ALA A 37 -4.90 4.00 2.81
CA ALA A 37 -5.32 5.26 2.20
C ALA A 37 -6.26 4.96 1.02
N ILE A 38 -7.16 5.88 0.71
CA ILE A 38 -8.11 5.73 -0.40
C ILE A 38 -8.36 7.10 -1.03
N ASP A 39 -8.28 7.18 -2.35
CA ASP A 39 -8.70 8.35 -3.13
C ASP A 39 -9.47 7.90 -4.37
N GLY A 40 -10.69 8.42 -4.49
CA GLY A 40 -11.64 8.01 -5.52
C GLY A 40 -11.81 6.49 -5.60
N ASN A 41 -11.31 5.91 -6.70
CA ASN A 41 -11.46 4.50 -7.02
C ASN A 41 -10.23 3.64 -6.67
N VAL A 42 -9.24 4.20 -5.96
CA VAL A 42 -7.99 3.51 -5.65
C VAL A 42 -7.79 3.45 -4.13
N ALA A 43 -7.52 2.25 -3.63
CA ALA A 43 -7.15 1.98 -2.24
C ALA A 43 -5.71 1.48 -2.20
N LEU A 44 -4.93 2.01 -1.26
CA LEU A 44 -3.54 1.66 -1.01
C LEU A 44 -3.43 1.06 0.39
N VAL A 45 -2.83 -0.12 0.51
CA VAL A 45 -2.76 -0.87 1.77
C VAL A 45 -1.32 -1.29 2.06
N GLY A 46 -0.78 -0.86 3.19
CA GLY A 46 0.57 -1.20 3.65
C GLY A 46 0.67 -2.58 4.32
N ALA A 47 1.79 -3.25 4.09
CA ALA A 47 2.20 -4.50 4.73
C ALA A 47 3.71 -4.42 5.08
N PRO A 48 4.08 -3.68 6.16
CA PRO A 48 5.47 -3.35 6.45
C PRO A 48 6.33 -4.52 6.90
N ARG A 49 5.78 -5.74 7.00
CA ARG A 49 6.56 -6.94 7.30
C ARG A 49 6.51 -8.01 6.22
N ASP A 50 5.93 -7.68 5.07
CA ASP A 50 5.98 -8.59 3.95
C ASP A 50 7.45 -8.84 3.54
N ASP A 51 7.77 -10.11 3.31
CA ASP A 51 9.13 -10.61 3.07
C ASP A 51 9.24 -11.42 1.76
N SER A 52 8.15 -11.47 0.98
CA SER A 52 8.01 -12.38 -0.17
C SER A 52 8.86 -12.04 -1.39
N ASP A 53 9.33 -10.79 -1.56
CA ASP A 53 10.06 -10.36 -2.77
C ASP A 53 11.59 -10.30 -2.64
N SER A 54 12.15 -10.50 -1.44
CA SER A 54 13.61 -10.39 -1.23
C SER A 54 14.36 -11.72 -1.33
N GLY A 55 13.64 -12.85 -1.29
CA GLY A 55 14.23 -14.20 -1.17
C GLY A 55 15.05 -14.45 0.10
N SER A 56 15.17 -13.44 0.96
CA SER A 56 16.02 -13.42 2.16
C SER A 56 15.25 -13.70 3.46
N GLY A 57 13.91 -13.65 3.42
CA GLY A 57 13.04 -13.77 4.59
C GLY A 57 13.11 -12.56 5.53
N PHE A 58 13.62 -11.42 5.05
CA PHE A 58 13.63 -10.18 5.80
C PHE A 58 12.43 -9.32 5.45
N ASP A 59 11.86 -8.71 6.50
CA ASP A 59 10.73 -7.80 6.50
C ASP A 59 11.04 -6.45 5.81
N HIS A 60 11.25 -6.44 4.50
CA HIS A 60 11.47 -5.22 3.72
C HIS A 60 10.19 -4.40 3.55
N GLY A 61 9.04 -5.07 3.56
CA GLY A 61 7.73 -4.44 3.50
C GLY A 61 7.29 -4.10 2.08
N SER A 62 5.98 -3.95 1.94
CA SER A 62 5.29 -3.74 0.66
C SER A 62 4.05 -2.88 0.85
N ALA A 63 3.48 -2.41 -0.27
CA ALA A 63 2.11 -1.92 -0.29
C ALA A 63 1.35 -2.42 -1.50
N TYR A 64 0.03 -2.52 -1.35
CA TYR A 64 -0.84 -3.15 -2.32
C TYR A 64 -1.89 -2.16 -2.80
N VAL A 65 -2.05 -2.08 -4.10
CA VAL A 65 -3.03 -1.22 -4.77
C VAL A 65 -4.22 -2.07 -5.18
N TYR A 66 -5.40 -1.63 -4.77
CA TYR A 66 -6.68 -2.15 -5.23
C TYR A 66 -7.43 -1.03 -5.94
N ARG A 67 -8.17 -1.39 -6.98
CA ARG A 67 -8.96 -0.44 -7.77
C ARG A 67 -10.35 -0.98 -8.02
N THR A 68 -11.31 -0.07 -8.10
CA THR A 68 -12.68 -0.38 -8.50
C THR A 68 -13.04 0.28 -9.83
N GLU A 69 -13.81 -0.43 -10.66
CA GLU A 69 -14.40 0.09 -11.89
C GLU A 69 -15.93 0.26 -11.82
N ASP A 70 -16.57 -0.33 -10.81
CA ASP A 70 -18.01 -0.43 -10.66
C ASP A 70 -18.53 0.40 -9.49
N SER A 71 -17.87 1.53 -9.23
CA SER A 71 -18.16 2.42 -8.10
C SER A 71 -18.05 1.70 -6.76
N GLY A 72 -17.04 0.85 -6.63
CA GLY A 72 -16.57 0.14 -5.43
C GLY A 72 -17.52 -0.89 -4.86
N VAL A 73 -18.25 -1.57 -5.75
CA VAL A 73 -18.90 -2.85 -5.47
C VAL A 73 -17.86 -3.97 -5.50
N THR A 74 -16.94 -3.96 -6.48
CA THR A 74 -15.75 -4.82 -6.52
C THR A 74 -14.46 -4.02 -6.44
N TRP A 75 -13.46 -4.63 -5.81
CA TRP A 75 -12.12 -4.07 -5.66
C TRP A 75 -11.10 -5.11 -6.10
N ASP A 76 -10.43 -4.83 -7.20
CA ASP A 76 -9.50 -5.75 -7.85
C ASP A 76 -8.06 -5.33 -7.55
N PHE A 77 -7.23 -6.30 -7.20
CA PHE A 77 -5.79 -6.08 -7.02
C PHE A 77 -5.15 -5.63 -8.35
N GLN A 78 -4.39 -4.54 -8.30
CA GLN A 78 -3.71 -3.98 -9.48
C GLN A 78 -2.20 -4.17 -9.42
N ALA A 79 -1.60 -3.81 -8.29
CA ALA A 79 -0.16 -3.77 -8.16
C ALA A 79 0.30 -3.99 -6.72
N LYS A 80 1.49 -4.58 -6.60
CA LYS A 80 2.29 -4.55 -5.39
C LYS A 80 3.43 -3.55 -5.62
N LEU A 81 3.56 -2.58 -4.72
CA LEU A 81 4.61 -1.57 -4.74
C LEU A 81 5.72 -2.00 -3.78
N LEU A 82 6.95 -1.94 -4.28
CA LEU A 82 8.19 -2.27 -3.57
C LEU A 82 9.15 -1.10 -3.70
N ALA A 83 9.89 -0.79 -2.64
CA ALA A 83 11.02 0.15 -2.71
C ALA A 83 11.98 -0.26 -3.84
N PRO A 84 12.44 0.66 -4.72
CA PRO A 84 13.32 0.30 -5.85
C PRO A 84 14.70 -0.21 -5.41
N ASP A 85 15.11 0.20 -4.22
CA ASP A 85 16.33 -0.10 -3.48
C ASP A 85 16.04 -1.06 -2.32
N LEU A 86 15.04 -1.92 -2.48
CA LEU A 86 14.58 -2.93 -1.52
C LEU A 86 15.68 -3.47 -0.56
N MET A 87 15.75 -2.94 0.66
CA MET A 87 16.68 -3.43 1.68
C MET A 87 15.96 -4.15 2.83
N PRO A 88 16.63 -5.13 3.47
CA PRO A 88 16.11 -5.79 4.64
C PRO A 88 15.71 -4.81 5.75
N VAL A 89 14.52 -5.02 6.31
CA VAL A 89 14.08 -4.36 7.56
C VAL A 89 13.70 -2.88 7.40
N ASP A 90 13.73 -2.27 6.21
CA ASP A 90 13.34 -0.86 6.01
C ASP A 90 11.87 -0.55 6.37
N ARG A 91 11.01 -1.58 6.37
CA ARG A 91 9.57 -1.50 6.65
C ARG A 91 8.83 -0.58 5.68
N PHE A 92 9.11 -0.71 4.39
CA PHE A 92 8.37 -0.01 3.36
C PHE A 92 6.85 -0.26 3.48
N GLY A 93 6.05 0.79 3.30
CA GLY A 93 4.60 0.71 3.48
C GLY A 93 4.14 0.78 4.95
N THR A 94 5.00 1.21 5.88
CA THR A 94 4.58 1.47 7.28
C THR A 94 3.58 2.62 7.37
N SER A 95 3.75 3.63 6.53
CA SER A 95 2.76 4.67 6.28
C SER A 95 2.48 4.74 4.80
N VAL A 96 1.23 5.05 4.44
CA VAL A 96 0.79 5.20 3.06
C VAL A 96 -0.14 6.41 2.95
N ASP A 97 -0.05 7.12 1.84
CA ASP A 97 -1.02 8.14 1.44
C ASP A 97 -1.20 8.12 -0.08
N ILE A 98 -2.36 8.56 -0.55
CA ILE A 98 -2.67 8.65 -1.98
C ILE A 98 -3.48 9.92 -2.26
N ASN A 99 -3.06 10.66 -3.29
CA ASN A 99 -3.78 11.83 -3.79
C ASN A 99 -3.67 11.94 -5.30
N GLY A 100 -4.82 11.87 -5.97
CA GLY A 100 -4.94 11.82 -7.42
C GLY A 100 -4.08 10.69 -8.00
N ASN A 101 -3.05 11.09 -8.74
CA ASN A 101 -2.16 10.15 -9.43
C ASN A 101 -0.90 9.80 -8.65
N PHE A 102 -0.74 10.30 -7.42
CA PHE A 102 0.46 10.08 -6.61
C PHE A 102 0.16 9.26 -5.37
N ALA A 103 1.07 8.36 -5.06
CA ALA A 103 1.11 7.60 -3.81
C ALA A 103 2.44 7.89 -3.11
N VAL A 104 2.40 8.02 -1.78
CA VAL A 104 3.59 8.19 -0.95
C VAL A 104 3.62 7.07 0.09
N LEU A 105 4.79 6.45 0.25
CA LEU A 105 5.01 5.32 1.15
C LEU A 105 6.22 5.58 2.04
N GLY A 106 6.05 5.39 3.34
CA GLY A 106 7.15 5.55 4.30
C GLY A 106 7.86 4.22 4.59
N ALA A 107 9.17 4.30 4.74
CA ALA A 107 10.03 3.25 5.26
C ALA A 107 10.88 3.85 6.39
N TYR A 108 10.43 3.69 7.64
CA TYR A 108 10.99 4.46 8.76
C TYR A 108 12.32 3.91 9.29
N LEU A 109 12.70 2.68 8.91
CA LEU A 109 13.96 2.06 9.31
C LEU A 109 15.04 2.13 8.23
N ASP A 110 14.72 2.69 7.06
CA ASP A 110 15.67 2.92 5.97
C ASP A 110 16.88 3.72 6.46
N ASP A 111 18.09 3.26 6.11
CA ASP A 111 19.34 3.74 6.69
C ASP A 111 20.31 4.40 5.70
N ASP A 112 19.82 4.71 4.49
CA ASP A 112 20.62 5.27 3.39
C ASP A 112 21.32 6.59 3.73
N GLN A 113 20.77 7.37 4.67
CA GLN A 113 21.31 8.66 5.12
C GLN A 113 21.77 8.65 6.59
N GLY A 114 21.95 7.46 7.17
CA GLY A 114 22.32 7.23 8.57
C GLY A 114 21.36 6.23 9.23
N GLY A 115 21.79 5.62 10.33
CA GLY A 115 21.01 4.55 10.98
C GLY A 115 19.56 4.94 11.24
N GLU A 116 18.63 4.20 10.64
CA GLU A 116 17.18 4.40 10.74
C GLU A 116 16.75 5.85 10.43
N SER A 117 17.42 6.52 9.48
CA SER A 117 17.10 7.90 9.07
C SER A 117 15.69 8.04 8.50
N GLY A 118 15.16 6.94 7.95
CA GLY A 118 13.87 6.86 7.30
C GLY A 118 13.90 7.48 5.91
N SER A 119 12.98 7.01 5.07
CA SER A 119 12.79 7.50 3.70
C SER A 119 11.31 7.52 3.32
N ALA A 120 10.96 8.40 2.38
CA ALA A 120 9.64 8.40 1.75
C ALA A 120 9.74 8.19 0.24
N TYR A 121 8.89 7.32 -0.29
CA TYR A 121 8.91 6.91 -1.68
C TYR A 121 7.67 7.38 -2.40
N VAL A 122 7.86 8.06 -3.54
CA VAL A 122 6.78 8.61 -4.35
C VAL A 122 6.58 7.74 -5.59
N TYR A 123 5.37 7.26 -5.80
CA TYR A 123 4.92 6.57 -7.00
C TYR A 123 3.88 7.39 -7.74
N ARG A 124 3.84 7.25 -9.06
CA ARG A 124 2.84 7.87 -9.92
C ARG A 124 2.17 6.86 -10.82
N THR A 125 0.86 6.97 -10.96
CA THR A 125 0.07 6.26 -11.97
C THR A 125 -0.22 7.14 -13.18
N GLY A 126 -0.18 6.53 -14.37
CA GLY A 126 -0.54 7.18 -15.65
C GLY A 126 -1.91 6.75 -16.20
N ASP A 127 -2.53 5.75 -15.59
CA ASP A 127 -3.69 5.01 -16.10
C ASP A 127 -4.77 4.81 -15.02
N GLY A 128 -4.81 5.73 -14.05
CA GLY A 128 -5.87 5.76 -13.04
C GLY A 128 -5.77 4.64 -12.00
N GLY A 129 -4.56 4.15 -11.73
CA GLY A 129 -4.24 3.20 -10.66
C GLY A 129 -3.98 1.77 -11.11
N ALA A 130 -4.06 1.47 -12.41
CA ALA A 130 -3.79 0.14 -12.95
C ALA A 130 -2.27 -0.16 -13.03
N GLY A 131 -1.45 0.87 -13.24
CA GLY A 131 0.00 0.82 -13.30
C GLY A 131 0.65 1.95 -12.52
N TRP A 132 1.78 1.65 -11.88
CA TRP A 132 2.51 2.58 -11.02
C TRP A 132 3.99 2.57 -11.33
N SER A 133 4.61 3.75 -11.25
CA SER A 133 6.04 3.94 -11.50
C SER A 133 6.67 4.78 -10.41
N PHE A 134 7.80 4.34 -9.89
CA PHE A 134 8.59 5.10 -8.93
C PHE A 134 9.05 6.44 -9.54
N GLN A 135 9.00 7.51 -8.74
CA GLN A 135 9.36 8.86 -9.16
C GLN A 135 10.53 9.41 -8.36
N ALA A 136 10.52 9.25 -7.04
CA ALA A 136 11.50 9.84 -6.15
C ALA A 136 11.54 9.13 -4.80
N LYS A 137 12.73 9.12 -4.19
CA LYS A 137 12.98 8.86 -2.78
C LYS A 137 13.31 10.20 -2.12
N LEU A 138 12.69 10.49 -0.99
CA LEU A 138 12.78 11.73 -0.22
C LEU A 138 13.38 11.48 1.14
#